data_AF-A0A1M7RMD3-F1
#
_entry.id   AF-A0A1M7RMD3-F1
#
_cell.length_a   1.000
_cell.length_b   1.000
_cell.length_c   1.000
_cell.angle_alpha   90.00
_cell.angle_beta   90.00
_cell.angle_gamma   90.00
#
_symmetry.space_group_name_H-M   'P 1'
#
loop_
_entity.id
_entity.type
_entity.pdbx_description
1 polymer ?
#
loop_
_entity_poly.entity_id
_entity_poly.type
_entity_poly.pdbx_seq_one_letter_code
_entity_poly.pdbx_strand_id
1 'polypeptide(L)'
;MVTANRGESGVPVRTSSPRRKTLRWVLLVVPVLLLLFGLLAGYLHFGVPIERSRVAVPAADAEPPRVLQAYLDALAANDVSTQKALWVPGRWPDQYANRLRTVAAIDVGSFVSHPKPKPGEDVGADKGLSAYDERAQVGAQYSLVYWPLMGGDDKDSGRVTAESFLLVRADSKDPWRIWALGFYG
;
A
#
# COMPACT_ATOMS: atom_id res chain seq x y z
N MET A 1 -32.01 1.22 -99.04
CA MET A 1 -32.31 0.62 -97.72
C MET A 1 -31.05 0.75 -96.88
N VAL A 2 -30.96 1.76 -96.01
CA VAL A 2 -29.79 2.00 -95.15
C VAL A 2 -30.34 2.22 -93.75
N THR A 3 -30.07 1.26 -92.87
CA THR A 3 -30.54 1.21 -91.48
C THR A 3 -29.59 1.98 -90.58
N ALA A 4 -30.16 2.92 -89.82
CA ALA A 4 -29.48 3.69 -88.79
C ALA A 4 -29.01 2.79 -87.63
N ASN A 5 -27.80 3.02 -87.13
CA ASN A 5 -27.29 2.36 -85.93
C ASN A 5 -27.19 3.39 -84.79
N ARG A 6 -27.97 3.15 -83.74
CA ARG A 6 -28.20 4.01 -82.58
C ARG A 6 -27.21 3.61 -81.49
N GLY A 7 -26.22 4.45 -81.21
CA GLY A 7 -25.26 4.24 -80.13
C GLY A 7 -25.88 4.56 -78.77
N GLU A 8 -26.11 3.53 -77.95
CA GLU A 8 -26.51 3.67 -76.55
C GLU A 8 -25.34 4.20 -75.71
N SER A 9 -25.58 5.30 -75.02
CA SER A 9 -24.64 5.92 -74.09
C SER A 9 -24.70 5.19 -72.74
N GLY A 10 -23.72 4.33 -72.47
CA GLY A 10 -23.56 3.68 -71.17
C GLY A 10 -23.14 4.68 -70.11
N VAL A 11 -23.99 4.89 -69.10
CA VAL A 11 -23.67 5.69 -67.90
C VAL A 11 -22.84 4.83 -66.94
N PRO A 12 -21.61 5.24 -66.54
CA PRO A 12 -20.81 4.47 -65.61
C PRO A 12 -21.34 4.58 -64.18
N VAL A 13 -21.73 3.45 -63.60
CA VAL A 13 -22.08 3.31 -62.18
C VAL A 13 -20.81 3.43 -61.33
N ARG A 14 -20.69 4.53 -60.58
CA ARG A 14 -19.62 4.73 -59.58
C ARG A 14 -19.89 3.85 -58.36
N THR A 15 -19.21 2.72 -58.26
CA THR A 15 -19.16 1.90 -57.05
C THR A 15 -18.21 2.55 -56.03
N SER A 16 -18.77 3.25 -55.04
CA SER A 16 -18.01 3.81 -53.92
C SER A 16 -17.50 2.67 -53.02
N SER A 17 -16.22 2.32 -53.15
CA SER A 17 -15.54 1.31 -52.34
C SER A 17 -15.52 1.68 -50.85
N PRO A 18 -16.22 0.94 -49.97
CA PRO A 18 -16.27 1.24 -48.53
C PRO A 18 -14.96 0.89 -47.79
N ARG A 19 -13.98 0.25 -48.44
CA ARG A 19 -12.78 -0.30 -47.79
C ARG A 19 -11.78 0.74 -47.25
N ARG A 20 -11.83 1.99 -47.70
CA ARG A 20 -10.83 3.01 -47.30
C ARG A 20 -11.09 3.64 -45.93
N LYS A 21 -12.35 3.67 -45.47
CA LYS A 21 -12.70 4.27 -44.17
C LYS A 21 -12.37 3.32 -43.00
N THR A 22 -12.65 2.04 -43.14
CA THR A 22 -12.35 1.01 -42.13
C THR A 22 -10.85 0.88 -41.86
N LEU A 23 -10.01 0.97 -42.89
CA LEU A 23 -8.55 0.87 -42.73
C LEU A 23 -7.96 2.00 -41.88
N ARG A 24 -8.50 3.23 -42.01
CA ARG A 24 -8.05 4.41 -41.24
C ARG A 24 -8.41 4.32 -39.76
N TRP A 25 -9.58 3.78 -39.44
CA TRP A 25 -10.00 3.60 -38.04
C TRP A 25 -9.18 2.50 -37.34
N VAL A 26 -8.90 1.39 -38.02
CA VAL A 26 -8.04 0.33 -37.45
C VAL A 26 -6.63 0.84 -37.16
N LEU A 27 -6.05 1.66 -38.06
CA LEU A 27 -4.72 2.25 -37.87
C LEU A 27 -4.64 3.23 -36.68
N LEU A 28 -5.75 3.81 -36.24
CA LEU A 28 -5.80 4.72 -35.09
C LEU A 28 -6.14 4.00 -33.77
N VAL A 29 -7.02 3.00 -33.82
CA VAL A 29 -7.52 2.32 -32.60
C VAL A 29 -6.48 1.37 -32.01
N VAL A 30 -5.75 0.62 -32.84
CA VAL A 30 -4.74 -0.34 -32.39
C VAL A 30 -3.62 0.30 -31.56
N PRO A 31 -2.96 1.39 -31.99
CA PRO A 31 -1.90 2.01 -31.19
C PRO A 31 -2.42 2.60 -29.87
N VAL A 32 -3.64 3.14 -29.85
CA VAL A 32 -4.27 3.65 -28.61
C VAL A 32 -4.53 2.50 -27.64
N LEU A 33 -5.06 1.36 -28.12
CA LEU A 33 -5.27 0.18 -27.29
C LEU A 33 -3.94 -0.38 -26.76
N LEU A 34 -2.90 -0.46 -27.59
CA LEU A 34 -1.58 -0.91 -27.16
C LEU A 34 -0.97 0.04 -26.12
N LEU A 35 -1.16 1.34 -26.27
CA LEU A 35 -0.71 2.34 -25.29
C LEU A 35 -1.47 2.21 -23.97
N LEU A 36 -2.79 2.05 -24.01
CA LEU A 36 -3.61 1.82 -22.81
C LEU A 36 -3.26 0.49 -22.13
N PHE A 37 -3.03 -0.57 -22.90
CA PHE A 37 -2.62 -1.86 -22.36
C PHE A 37 -1.21 -1.81 -21.79
N GLY A 38 -0.29 -1.07 -22.42
CA GLY A 38 1.05 -0.80 -21.91
C GLY A 38 1.04 0.02 -20.63
N LEU A 39 0.18 1.06 -20.55
CA LEU A 39 -0.02 1.85 -19.34
C LEU A 39 -0.67 1.02 -18.24
N LEU A 40 -1.63 0.15 -18.55
CA LEU A 40 -2.27 -0.74 -17.57
C LEU A 40 -1.29 -1.82 -17.09
N ALA A 41 -0.53 -2.43 -17.99
CA ALA A 41 0.51 -3.39 -17.64
C ALA A 41 1.60 -2.73 -16.81
N GLY A 42 2.03 -1.52 -17.18
CA GLY A 42 2.91 -0.69 -16.38
C GLY A 42 2.30 -0.37 -15.02
N TYR A 43 1.03 0.03 -14.97
CA TYR A 43 0.32 0.33 -13.73
C TYR A 43 0.26 -0.87 -12.77
N LEU A 44 -0.01 -2.07 -13.31
CA LEU A 44 -0.03 -3.32 -12.57
C LEU A 44 1.38 -3.80 -12.18
N HIS A 45 2.38 -3.52 -13.01
CA HIS A 45 3.78 -3.94 -12.80
C HIS A 45 4.55 -3.02 -11.85
N PHE A 46 4.37 -1.70 -11.98
CA PHE A 46 5.00 -0.67 -11.17
C PHE A 46 4.26 -0.41 -9.86
N GLY A 47 3.13 -1.08 -9.62
CA GLY A 47 2.54 -1.22 -8.28
C GLY A 47 2.18 0.11 -7.65
N VAL A 48 1.06 0.70 -8.06
CA VAL A 48 0.41 1.70 -7.20
C VAL A 48 0.08 1.00 -5.88
N PRO A 49 0.37 1.61 -4.72
CA PRO A 49 -0.03 1.05 -3.44
C PRO A 49 -1.55 1.10 -3.31
N ILE A 50 -2.20 0.06 -3.82
CA ILE A 50 -3.64 -0.15 -3.73
C ILE A 50 -3.92 -0.70 -2.33
N GLU A 51 -4.81 -0.05 -1.59
CA GLU A 51 -5.41 -0.60 -0.38
C GLU A 51 -6.06 -1.95 -0.74
N ARG A 52 -5.54 -3.04 -0.18
CA ARG A 52 -5.98 -4.41 -0.52
C ARG A 52 -7.22 -4.80 0.27
N SER A 53 -7.25 -4.37 1.51
CA SER A 53 -8.35 -4.60 2.44
C SER A 53 -8.28 -3.58 3.57
N ARG A 54 -9.39 -3.43 4.29
CA ARG A 54 -9.41 -2.69 5.56
C ARG A 54 -9.18 -3.64 6.71
N VAL A 55 -8.32 -3.22 7.62
CA VAL A 55 -8.08 -3.93 8.87
C VAL A 55 -8.88 -3.27 9.97
N ALA A 56 -9.57 -4.06 10.79
CA ALA A 56 -10.32 -3.52 11.90
C ALA A 56 -9.36 -2.96 12.96
N VAL A 57 -9.60 -1.73 13.41
CA VAL A 57 -8.92 -1.19 14.58
C VAL A 57 -9.34 -2.01 15.80
N PRO A 58 -8.40 -2.52 16.61
CA PRO A 58 -8.71 -3.26 17.82
C PRO A 58 -9.54 -2.43 18.82
N ALA A 59 -10.28 -3.12 19.68
CA ALA A 59 -10.99 -2.48 20.78
C ALA A 59 -10.01 -1.78 21.75
N ALA A 60 -10.49 -0.80 22.50
CA ALA A 60 -9.64 -0.01 23.39
C ALA A 60 -8.98 -0.84 24.51
N ASP A 61 -9.64 -1.92 24.92
CA ASP A 61 -9.17 -2.89 25.90
C ASP A 61 -8.33 -4.02 25.31
N ALA A 62 -8.00 -3.98 24.00
CA ALA A 62 -7.17 -4.99 23.37
C ALA A 62 -5.75 -5.00 23.94
N GLU A 63 -5.23 -6.19 24.19
CA GLU A 63 -3.85 -6.38 24.68
C GLU A 63 -2.80 -5.83 23.67
N PRO A 64 -1.64 -5.33 24.14
CA PRO A 64 -0.61 -4.75 23.28
C PRO A 64 -0.18 -5.63 22.08
N PRO A 65 0.04 -6.96 22.24
CA PRO A 65 0.34 -7.84 21.11
C PRO A 65 -0.74 -7.81 20.02
N ARG A 66 -2.01 -7.66 20.40
CA ARG A 66 -3.12 -7.63 19.44
C ARG A 66 -3.13 -6.33 18.64
N VAL A 67 -2.75 -5.21 19.26
CA VAL A 67 -2.56 -3.92 18.58
C VAL A 67 -1.41 -3.97 17.60
N LEU A 68 -0.28 -4.57 17.98
CA LEU A 68 0.84 -4.77 17.07
C LEU A 68 0.48 -5.68 15.90
N GLN A 69 -0.23 -6.78 16.15
CA GLN A 69 -0.71 -7.66 15.07
C GLN A 69 -1.59 -6.89 14.08
N ALA A 70 -2.54 -6.09 14.57
CA ALA A 70 -3.40 -5.28 13.69
C ALA A 70 -2.61 -4.26 12.87
N TYR A 71 -1.52 -3.71 13.41
CA TYR A 71 -0.62 -2.83 12.66
C TYR A 71 0.10 -3.57 11.54
N LEU A 72 0.64 -4.76 11.81
CA LEU A 72 1.30 -5.59 10.79
C LEU A 72 0.32 -6.08 9.72
N ASP A 73 -0.91 -6.43 10.12
CA ASP A 73 -1.99 -6.76 9.19
C ASP A 73 -2.33 -5.54 8.31
N ALA A 74 -2.38 -4.34 8.89
CA ALA A 74 -2.65 -3.11 8.15
C ALA A 74 -1.50 -2.73 7.20
N LEU A 75 -0.25 -3.05 7.54
CA LEU A 75 0.89 -2.96 6.61
C LEU A 75 0.75 -3.95 5.45
N ALA A 76 0.37 -5.21 5.73
CA ALA A 76 0.15 -6.24 4.72
C ALA A 76 -0.99 -5.87 3.74
N ALA A 77 -2.03 -5.24 4.27
CA ALA A 77 -3.19 -4.76 3.54
C ALA A 77 -2.96 -3.40 2.85
N ASN A 78 -1.85 -2.72 3.15
CA ASN A 78 -1.60 -1.33 2.75
C ASN A 78 -2.75 -0.38 3.16
N ASP A 79 -3.36 -0.63 4.33
CA ASP A 79 -4.39 0.20 4.94
C ASP A 79 -3.74 1.33 5.73
N VAL A 80 -3.39 2.41 5.02
CA VAL A 80 -2.72 3.59 5.58
C VAL A 80 -3.57 4.27 6.67
N SER A 81 -4.90 4.13 6.61
CA SER A 81 -5.80 4.75 7.57
C SER A 81 -5.72 4.07 8.93
N THR A 82 -5.80 2.75 8.96
CA THR A 82 -5.67 1.93 10.18
C THR A 82 -4.27 2.00 10.73
N GLN A 83 -3.27 1.90 9.86
CA GLN A 83 -1.88 2.17 10.17
C GLN A 83 -1.71 3.47 10.99
N LYS A 84 -2.19 4.61 10.47
CA LYS A 84 -2.12 5.90 11.19
C LYS A 84 -2.93 5.92 12.48
N ALA A 85 -4.08 5.25 12.51
CA ALA A 85 -4.94 5.20 13.69
C ALA A 85 -4.28 4.47 14.87
N LEU A 86 -3.46 3.46 14.59
CA LEU A 86 -2.75 2.66 15.59
C LEU A 86 -1.50 3.34 16.14
N TRP A 87 -1.03 4.43 15.51
CA TRP A 87 0.08 5.22 16.00
C TRP A 87 -0.38 6.37 16.89
N VAL A 88 0.53 6.80 17.76
CA VAL A 88 0.38 8.05 18.49
C VAL A 88 0.31 9.21 17.49
N PRO A 89 -0.66 10.15 17.65
CA PRO A 89 -0.78 11.28 16.75
C PRO A 89 0.55 12.04 16.58
N GLY A 90 0.99 12.21 15.34
CA GLY A 90 2.24 12.91 15.01
C GLY A 90 3.52 12.08 15.06
N ARG A 91 3.47 10.78 15.41
CA ARG A 91 4.65 9.88 15.52
C ARG A 91 4.77 8.84 14.40
N TRP A 92 3.94 8.90 13.35
CA TRP A 92 3.93 7.96 12.23
C TRP A 92 5.33 7.73 11.61
N PRO A 93 5.84 6.48 11.53
CA PRO A 93 7.27 6.22 11.43
C PRO A 93 7.85 6.40 10.03
N ASP A 94 7.05 6.38 8.94
CA ASP A 94 7.69 6.46 7.63
C ASP A 94 6.78 6.85 6.45
N GLN A 95 7.39 7.54 5.49
CA GLN A 95 6.92 7.80 4.14
C GLN A 95 7.02 6.57 3.21
N TYR A 96 7.71 5.50 3.64
CA TYR A 96 7.89 4.27 2.87
C TYR A 96 6.93 3.14 3.23
N ALA A 97 6.12 3.28 4.29
CA ALA A 97 5.13 2.28 4.69
C ALA A 97 4.08 2.01 3.59
N ASN A 98 3.82 2.99 2.73
CA ASN A 98 2.97 2.85 1.55
C ASN A 98 3.67 2.17 0.36
N ARG A 99 4.90 1.66 0.50
CA ARG A 99 5.66 1.00 -0.58
C ARG A 99 5.82 -0.50 -0.37
N LEU A 100 5.08 -1.05 0.59
CA LEU A 100 5.12 -2.47 0.88
C LEU A 100 4.36 -3.28 -0.17
N ARG A 101 5.06 -4.28 -0.72
CA ARG A 101 4.48 -5.29 -1.60
C ARG A 101 3.90 -6.44 -0.79
N THR A 102 4.57 -6.91 0.27
CA THR A 102 4.08 -8.00 1.11
C THR A 102 4.66 -7.87 2.51
N VAL A 103 3.87 -8.25 3.51
CA VAL A 103 4.36 -8.59 4.85
C VAL A 103 4.18 -10.09 5.03
N ALA A 104 5.23 -10.79 5.45
CA ALA A 104 5.23 -12.23 5.65
C ALA A 104 5.88 -12.58 7.00
N ALA A 105 5.70 -13.83 7.43
CA ALA A 105 6.33 -14.40 8.63
C ALA A 105 6.10 -13.56 9.91
N ILE A 106 4.86 -13.12 10.13
CA ILE A 106 4.48 -12.35 11.31
C ILE A 106 4.42 -13.28 12.51
N ASP A 107 5.33 -13.10 13.46
CA ASP A 107 5.28 -13.69 14.79
C ASP A 107 5.36 -12.56 15.81
N VAL A 108 4.25 -12.32 16.52
CA VAL A 108 4.20 -11.34 17.61
C VAL A 108 4.41 -12.08 18.91
N GLY A 109 5.57 -11.84 19.53
CA GLY A 109 6.04 -12.54 20.70
C GLY A 109 5.48 -12.01 22.01
N SER A 110 6.15 -12.40 23.10
CA SER A 110 5.82 -11.94 24.45
C SER A 110 6.03 -10.42 24.58
N PHE A 111 5.29 -9.83 25.53
CA PHE A 111 5.41 -8.42 25.87
C PHE A 111 5.79 -8.24 27.34
N VAL A 112 6.45 -7.13 27.61
CA VAL A 112 6.74 -6.67 28.97
C VAL A 112 5.95 -5.39 29.20
N SER A 113 5.06 -5.40 30.19
CA SER A 113 4.35 -4.21 30.63
C SER A 113 5.18 -3.48 31.69
N HIS A 114 5.34 -2.18 31.50
CA HIS A 114 5.99 -1.30 32.46
C HIS A 114 4.92 -0.38 33.06
N PRO A 115 4.74 -0.39 34.40
CA PRO A 115 3.88 0.58 35.05
C PRO A 115 4.44 2.00 34.90
N LYS A 116 3.60 3.00 35.22
CA LYS A 116 3.98 4.40 35.21
C LYS A 116 5.35 4.60 35.89
N PRO A 117 6.30 5.26 35.21
CA PRO A 117 7.59 5.57 35.80
C PRO A 117 7.39 6.37 37.08
N LYS A 118 8.16 6.04 38.11
CA LYS A 118 8.09 6.78 39.37
C LYS A 118 8.61 8.20 39.16
N PRO A 119 8.13 9.19 39.94
CA PRO A 119 8.71 10.53 39.91
C PRO A 119 10.23 10.47 40.16
N GLY A 120 11.02 10.97 39.21
CA GLY A 120 12.49 10.94 39.26
C GLY A 120 13.15 9.76 38.55
N GLU A 121 12.38 8.84 37.95
CA GLU A 121 12.91 7.78 37.11
C GLU A 121 13.24 8.33 35.72
N ASP A 122 14.48 8.13 35.26
CA ASP A 122 14.97 8.66 33.99
C ASP A 122 14.37 7.84 32.84
N VAL A 123 13.29 8.35 32.25
CA VAL A 123 12.52 7.66 31.20
C VAL A 123 13.15 7.73 29.81
N GLY A 124 14.45 7.99 29.76
CA GLY A 124 15.16 8.31 28.54
C GLY A 124 14.78 9.70 28.00
N ALA A 125 15.52 10.13 26.98
CA ALA A 125 15.52 11.50 26.45
C ALA A 125 14.18 12.01 25.86
N ASP A 126 13.13 11.20 25.80
CA ASP A 126 11.88 11.53 25.11
C ASP A 126 10.81 12.06 26.10
N LYS A 127 10.83 13.38 26.34
CA LYS A 127 9.89 14.09 27.24
C LYS A 127 8.41 13.76 26.99
N GLY A 128 8.04 13.37 25.77
CA GLY A 128 6.67 13.04 25.39
C GLY A 128 6.11 11.75 26.02
N LEU A 129 6.97 10.82 26.47
CA LEU A 129 6.52 9.57 27.11
C LEU A 129 5.90 9.81 28.50
N SER A 130 6.18 10.95 29.13
CA SER A 130 5.63 11.32 30.45
C SER A 130 4.10 11.55 30.44
N ALA A 131 3.51 11.76 29.26
CA ALA A 131 2.07 11.94 29.08
C ALA A 131 1.27 10.63 29.13
N TYR A 132 1.94 9.47 29.23
CA TYR A 132 1.32 8.15 29.21
C TYR A 132 1.56 7.43 30.53
N ASP A 133 0.48 6.92 31.12
CA ASP A 133 0.54 6.21 32.40
C ASP A 133 0.98 4.75 32.24
N GLU A 134 0.75 4.16 31.07
CA GLU A 134 1.07 2.75 30.82
C GLU A 134 1.88 2.56 29.54
N ARG A 135 2.81 1.60 29.60
CA ARG A 135 3.76 1.30 28.53
C ARG A 135 3.92 -0.20 28.39
N ALA A 136 4.03 -0.67 27.16
CA ALA A 136 4.31 -2.07 26.87
C ALA A 136 5.34 -2.17 25.75
N GLN A 137 6.35 -3.01 25.95
CA GLN A 137 7.29 -3.35 24.91
C GLN A 137 6.88 -4.71 24.33
N VAL A 138 6.59 -4.75 23.04
CA VAL A 138 6.15 -5.97 22.33
C VAL A 138 7.20 -6.34 21.29
N GLY A 139 7.75 -7.55 21.37
CA GLY A 139 8.64 -8.07 20.34
C GLY A 139 7.85 -8.60 19.15
N ALA A 140 8.33 -8.37 17.93
CA ALA A 140 7.81 -9.02 16.74
C ALA A 140 8.94 -9.41 15.79
N GLN A 141 8.73 -10.56 15.13
CA GLN A 141 9.52 -11.00 13.99
C GLN A 141 8.63 -10.92 12.76
N TYR A 142 9.12 -10.30 11.69
CA TYR A 142 8.36 -10.12 10.47
C TYR A 142 9.31 -9.93 9.28
N SER A 143 8.83 -10.21 8.07
CA SER A 143 9.56 -9.98 6.82
C SER A 143 8.79 -9.00 5.96
N LEU A 144 9.45 -7.91 5.55
CA LEU A 144 8.89 -6.89 4.67
C LEU A 144 9.46 -7.06 3.28
N VAL A 145 8.59 -7.16 2.28
CA VAL A 145 8.96 -7.15 0.87
C VAL A 145 8.47 -5.84 0.28
N TYR A 146 9.38 -5.01 -0.21
CA TYR A 146 9.05 -3.75 -0.85
C TYR A 146 8.85 -3.93 -2.36
N TRP A 147 8.17 -2.97 -2.99
CA TRP A 147 8.14 -2.92 -4.44
C TRP A 147 9.53 -2.58 -4.99
N PRO A 148 9.97 -3.23 -6.10
CA PRO A 148 11.25 -2.92 -6.72
C PRO A 148 11.21 -1.48 -7.25
N LEU A 149 11.85 -0.56 -6.54
CA LEU A 149 12.10 0.78 -7.05
C LEU A 149 13.22 0.68 -8.09
N MET A 150 13.06 1.40 -9.21
CA MET A 150 14.03 1.43 -10.29
C MET A 150 15.46 1.69 -9.75
N GLY A 151 16.29 0.64 -9.70
CA GLY A 151 17.73 0.74 -9.48
C GLY A 151 18.24 0.70 -8.02
N GLY A 152 17.38 0.46 -7.03
CA GLY A 152 17.83 0.18 -5.67
C GLY A 152 17.90 -1.33 -5.43
N ASP A 153 19.10 -1.88 -5.25
CA ASP A 153 19.24 -3.20 -4.63
C ASP A 153 18.69 -3.08 -3.20
N ASP A 154 17.41 -3.38 -3.00
CA ASP A 154 16.82 -3.45 -1.67
C ASP A 154 17.25 -4.77 -1.02
N LYS A 155 18.55 -4.86 -0.69
CA LYS A 155 19.24 -6.09 -0.23
C LYS A 155 18.64 -6.66 1.05
N ASP A 156 17.81 -5.88 1.73
CA ASP A 156 17.14 -6.27 2.97
C ASP A 156 15.65 -6.62 2.77
N SER A 157 15.09 -6.44 1.57
CA SER A 157 13.73 -6.87 1.26
C SER A 157 13.60 -8.40 1.38
N GLY A 158 12.60 -8.84 2.14
CA GLY A 158 12.33 -10.26 2.40
C GLY A 158 13.15 -10.87 3.55
N ARG A 159 14.10 -10.12 4.15
CA ARG A 159 14.79 -10.60 5.36
C ARG A 159 13.84 -10.58 6.55
N VAL A 160 13.97 -11.58 7.42
CA VAL A 160 13.26 -11.59 8.70
C VAL A 160 13.93 -10.56 9.60
N THR A 161 13.15 -9.56 9.99
CA THR A 161 13.50 -8.51 10.93
C THR A 161 12.91 -8.86 12.28
N ALA A 162 13.73 -8.82 13.33
CA ALA A 162 13.27 -8.91 14.71
C ALA A 162 13.40 -7.53 15.36
N GLU A 163 12.27 -6.95 15.73
CA GLU A 163 12.20 -5.61 16.34
C GLU A 163 11.30 -5.62 17.57
N SER A 164 11.47 -4.62 18.41
CA SER A 164 10.53 -4.35 19.51
C SER A 164 9.78 -3.06 19.25
N PHE A 165 8.53 -3.03 19.66
CA PHE A 165 7.63 -1.89 19.51
C PHE A 165 7.27 -1.38 20.89
N LEU A 166 7.39 -0.07 21.08
CA LEU A 166 6.92 0.59 22.28
C LEU A 166 5.47 1.03 22.06
N LEU A 167 4.56 0.43 22.82
CA LEU A 167 3.15 0.80 22.87
C LEU A 167 2.88 1.58 24.15
N VAL A 168 2.00 2.58 24.05
CA VAL A 168 1.62 3.46 25.15
C VAL A 168 0.12 3.68 25.18
N ARG A 169 -0.44 3.93 26.36
CA ARG A 169 -1.81 4.44 26.55
C ARG A 169 -1.84 5.43 27.70
N ALA A 170 -2.73 6.43 27.60
CA ALA A 170 -2.75 7.51 28.58
C ALA A 170 -3.39 7.03 29.89
N ASP A 171 -4.45 6.22 29.80
CA ASP A 171 -5.05 5.51 30.92
C ASP A 171 -5.50 4.09 30.52
N SER A 172 -6.12 3.34 31.44
CA SER A 172 -6.57 1.96 31.20
C SER A 172 -7.80 1.82 30.31
N LYS A 173 -8.48 2.93 29.99
CA LYS A 173 -9.67 2.98 29.11
C LYS A 173 -9.30 3.44 27.70
N ASP A 174 -8.15 4.09 27.54
CA ASP A 174 -7.62 4.53 26.27
C ASP A 174 -7.01 3.37 25.48
N PRO A 175 -7.14 3.39 24.13
CA PRO A 175 -6.53 2.39 23.28
C PRO A 175 -5.01 2.48 23.33
N TRP A 176 -4.34 1.32 23.32
CA TRP A 176 -2.91 1.25 23.08
C TRP A 176 -2.56 1.82 21.71
N ARG A 177 -1.47 2.58 21.65
CA ARG A 177 -0.93 3.15 20.42
C ARG A 177 0.57 2.94 20.34
N ILE A 178 1.06 2.73 19.12
CA ILE A 178 2.49 2.59 18.85
C ILE A 178 3.14 3.97 18.95
N TRP A 179 4.16 4.07 19.79
CA TRP A 179 4.96 5.27 20.01
C TRP A 179 6.23 5.28 19.16
N ALA A 180 6.94 4.15 19.14
CA ALA A 180 8.23 4.02 18.46
C ALA A 180 8.58 2.56 18.13
N LEU A 181 9.51 2.42 17.19
CA LEU A 181 10.24 1.18 16.89
C LEU A 181 11.55 1.18 17.68
N GLY A 182 12.00 0.00 18.12
CA GLY A 182 13.30 -0.21 18.74
C GLY A 182 13.25 -0.49 20.25
N PHE A 183 14.41 -0.89 20.77
CA PHE A 183 14.58 -1.23 22.17
C PHE A 183 14.59 0.03 23.05
N TYR A 184 13.68 0.10 24.01
CA TYR A 184 13.72 1.08 25.11
C TYR A 184 13.97 0.31 26.40
N GLY A 185 15.20 0.38 26.88
CA GLY A 185 15.67 -0.22 28.13
C GLY A 185 16.54 0.75 28.90
#